data_AF-A0A925KU37-F1
#
_entry.id   AF-A0A925KU37-F1
#
_cell.length_a   1.000
_cell.length_b   1.000
_cell.length_c   1.000
_cell.angle_alpha   90.00
_cell.angle_beta   90.00
_cell.angle_gamma   90.00
#
_symmetry.space_group_name_H-M   'P 1'
#
loop_
_entity.id
_entity.type
_entity.pdbx_description
1 polymer ?
#
loop_
_entity_poly.entity_id
_entity_poly.type
_entity_poly.pdbx_seq_one_letter_code
_entity_poly.pdbx_strand_id
1 'polypeptide(L)'
;MNRHQDIDKRVSEALESLDGIQRAEASPWFLTRVKARLEREESNVWEKTGRFLSRPVVAFAGLVLILGLNAFILLEKVPESTTSGPISFQNGQLAEEENMLTAANSFDYENLEP
;
A
#
# COMPACT_ATOMS: atom_id res chain seq x y z
N MET A 1 12.73 28.63 -67.10
CA MET A 1 11.79 28.03 -66.14
C MET A 1 11.69 28.94 -64.93
N ASN A 2 10.49 29.47 -64.68
CA ASN A 2 10.24 30.62 -63.81
C ASN A 2 10.18 30.19 -62.34
N ARG A 3 11.32 30.22 -61.64
CA ARG A 3 11.45 29.82 -60.22
C ARG A 3 10.44 30.49 -59.27
N HIS A 4 9.97 31.69 -59.59
CA HIS A 4 8.95 32.40 -58.81
C HIS A 4 7.60 31.66 -58.83
N GLN A 5 7.19 31.15 -59.99
CA GLN A 5 5.92 30.42 -60.13
C GLN A 5 5.90 29.10 -59.34
N ASP A 6 7.06 28.43 -59.22
CA ASP A 6 7.20 27.22 -58.40
C ASP A 6 7.08 27.51 -56.90
N ILE A 7 7.60 28.66 -56.45
CA ILE A 7 7.50 29.05 -55.03
C ILE A 7 6.05 29.43 -54.72
N ASP A 8 5.40 30.23 -55.56
CA ASP A 8 4.00 30.62 -55.37
C ASP A 8 3.07 29.39 -55.32
N LYS A 9 3.32 28.40 -56.18
CA LYS A 9 2.57 27.14 -56.18
C LYS A 9 2.75 26.36 -54.88
N ARG A 10 3.98 26.21 -54.39
CA ARG A 10 4.28 25.51 -53.12
C ARG A 10 3.72 26.23 -51.91
N VAL A 11 3.73 27.55 -51.92
CA VAL A 11 3.11 28.37 -50.86
C VAL A 11 1.61 28.16 -50.87
N SER A 12 0.97 28.18 -52.04
CA SER A 12 -0.47 27.91 -52.17
C SER A 12 -0.84 26.50 -51.71
N GLU A 13 -0.06 25.50 -52.08
CA GLU A 13 -0.28 24.09 -51.70
C GLU A 13 -0.08 23.86 -50.18
N ALA A 14 0.88 24.54 -49.57
CA ALA A 14 1.08 24.51 -48.11
C ALA A 14 -0.08 25.18 -47.35
N LEU A 15 -0.57 26.32 -47.85
CA LEU A 15 -1.73 27.00 -47.27
C LEU A 15 -3.00 26.19 -47.43
N GLU A 16 -3.20 25.53 -48.58
CA GLU A 16 -4.32 24.63 -48.84
C GLU A 16 -4.28 23.38 -47.96
N SER A 17 -3.09 22.86 -47.63
CA SER A 17 -2.95 21.73 -46.68
C SER A 17 -3.31 22.08 -45.23
N LEU A 18 -3.30 23.37 -44.90
CA LEU A 18 -3.67 23.90 -43.59
C LEU A 18 -5.16 24.25 -43.50
N ASP A 19 -5.82 24.42 -44.65
CA ASP A 19 -7.23 24.78 -44.76
C ASP A 19 -8.08 23.54 -44.44
N GLY A 20 -8.65 23.51 -43.24
CA GLY A 20 -9.37 22.34 -42.72
C GLY A 20 -8.72 21.70 -41.49
N ILE A 21 -7.59 22.23 -40.99
CA ILE A 21 -7.11 21.89 -39.65
C ILE A 21 -8.13 22.40 -38.63
N GLN A 22 -8.97 21.49 -38.16
CA GLN A 22 -9.77 21.69 -36.97
C GLN A 22 -8.96 21.28 -35.75
N ARG A 23 -9.21 21.96 -34.63
CA ARG A 23 -8.63 21.59 -33.33
C ARG A 23 -8.93 20.11 -33.08
N ALA A 24 -7.89 19.30 -32.93
CA ALA A 24 -8.05 17.89 -32.63
C ALA A 24 -8.66 17.75 -31.23
N GLU A 25 -9.97 17.64 -31.15
CA GLU A 25 -10.65 17.28 -29.92
C GLU A 25 -10.61 15.76 -29.77
N ALA A 26 -10.26 15.31 -28.57
CA ALA A 26 -10.33 13.90 -28.24
C ALA A 26 -11.75 13.41 -28.54
N SER A 27 -11.87 12.22 -29.14
CA SER A 27 -13.19 11.67 -29.41
C SER A 27 -14.02 11.66 -28.12
N PRO A 28 -15.32 11.99 -28.18
CA PRO A 28 -16.20 11.73 -27.06
C PRO A 28 -15.95 10.27 -26.65
N TRP A 29 -15.93 9.96 -25.35
CA TRP A 29 -15.65 8.60 -24.83
C TRP A 29 -14.17 8.11 -24.87
N PHE A 30 -13.20 8.86 -25.40
CA PHE A 30 -11.78 8.44 -25.36
C PHE A 30 -11.31 8.20 -23.92
N LEU A 31 -11.55 9.17 -23.04
CA LEU A 31 -11.19 9.10 -21.63
C LEU A 31 -11.83 7.89 -20.94
N THR A 32 -13.11 7.61 -21.23
CA THR A 32 -13.83 6.47 -20.67
C THR A 32 -13.20 5.14 -21.08
N ARG A 33 -12.80 5.02 -22.35
CA ARG A 33 -12.14 3.80 -22.86
C ARG A 33 -10.75 3.60 -22.25
N VAL A 34 -9.99 4.67 -22.07
CA VAL A 34 -8.70 4.63 -21.41
C VAL A 34 -8.87 4.22 -19.95
N LYS A 35 -9.80 4.85 -19.22
CA LYS A 35 -10.08 4.53 -17.82
C LYS A 35 -10.52 3.07 -17.65
N ALA A 36 -11.43 2.59 -18.49
CA ALA A 36 -11.91 1.21 -18.44
C ALA A 36 -10.83 0.15 -18.73
N ARG A 37 -9.79 0.50 -19.51
CA ARG A 37 -8.63 -0.38 -19.72
C ARG A 37 -7.71 -0.40 -18.50
N LEU A 38 -7.44 0.76 -17.92
CA LEU A 38 -6.58 0.88 -16.73
C LEU A 38 -7.19 0.15 -15.52
N GLU A 39 -8.49 0.33 -15.30
CA GLU A 39 -9.22 -0.29 -14.19
C GLU A 39 -9.36 -1.82 -14.34
N ARG A 40 -9.32 -2.34 -15.57
CA ARG A 40 -9.29 -3.80 -15.84
C ARG A 40 -7.95 -4.45 -15.55
N GLU A 41 -6.86 -3.70 -15.68
CA GLU A 41 -5.50 -4.21 -15.46
C GLU A 41 -5.16 -4.24 -13.97
N GLU A 42 -5.59 -3.24 -13.19
CA GLU A 42 -5.36 -3.22 -11.74
C GLU A 42 -6.24 -4.20 -10.95
N SER A 43 -7.45 -4.49 -11.44
CA SER A 43 -8.46 -5.24 -10.67
C SER A 43 -8.24 -6.76 -10.65
N ASN A 44 -7.57 -7.38 -11.62
CA ASN A 44 -7.77 -8.83 -11.78
C ASN A 44 -7.06 -9.71 -10.73
N VAL A 45 -5.87 -9.33 -10.27
CA VAL A 45 -5.03 -10.22 -9.42
C VAL A 45 -5.03 -9.78 -7.95
N TRP A 46 -4.90 -8.47 -7.69
CA TRP A 46 -4.92 -7.91 -6.35
C TRP A 46 -6.31 -7.88 -5.74
N GLU A 47 -7.37 -7.57 -6.51
CA GLU A 47 -8.74 -7.60 -6.00
C GLU A 47 -9.18 -9.04 -5.69
N LYS A 48 -8.77 -10.01 -6.51
CA LYS A 48 -9.08 -11.43 -6.28
C LYS A 48 -8.37 -11.97 -5.05
N THR A 49 -7.10 -11.60 -4.84
CA THR A 49 -6.32 -11.98 -3.66
C THR A 49 -6.82 -11.28 -2.41
N GLY A 50 -7.13 -9.97 -2.50
CA GLY A 50 -7.69 -9.18 -1.42
C GLY A 50 -9.10 -9.61 -1.01
N ARG A 51 -9.95 -9.99 -1.97
CA ARG A 51 -11.27 -10.59 -1.72
C ARG A 51 -11.18 -11.98 -1.12
N PHE A 52 -10.11 -12.73 -1.42
CA PHE A 52 -9.87 -14.02 -0.79
C PHE A 52 -9.39 -13.83 0.65
N LEU A 53 -8.49 -12.89 0.89
CA LEU A 53 -7.97 -12.57 2.23
C LEU A 53 -9.02 -11.94 3.15
N SER A 54 -9.96 -11.17 2.60
CA SER A 54 -11.05 -10.57 3.37
C SER A 54 -12.18 -11.55 3.72
N ARG A 55 -12.10 -12.81 3.27
CA ARG A 55 -13.04 -13.84 3.72
C ARG A 55 -12.69 -14.23 5.16
N PRO A 56 -13.67 -14.23 6.09
CA PRO A 56 -13.43 -14.61 7.49
C PRO A 56 -12.83 -16.01 7.61
N VAL A 57 -13.17 -16.92 6.70
CA VAL A 57 -12.62 -18.28 6.62
C VAL A 57 -11.09 -18.29 6.46
N VAL A 58 -10.52 -17.36 5.70
CA VAL A 58 -9.05 -17.30 5.48
C VAL A 58 -8.33 -16.76 6.71
N ALA A 59 -8.92 -15.79 7.40
CA ALA A 59 -8.42 -15.33 8.69
C ALA A 59 -8.43 -16.46 9.75
N PHE A 60 -9.52 -17.22 9.84
CA PHE A 60 -9.61 -18.38 10.73
C PHE A 60 -8.61 -19.48 10.36
N ALA A 61 -8.45 -19.79 9.07
CA ALA A 61 -7.47 -20.79 8.61
C ALA A 61 -6.03 -20.36 8.93
N GLY A 62 -5.68 -19.09 8.73
CA GLY A 62 -4.39 -18.54 9.12
C GLY A 62 -4.15 -18.60 10.63
N LEU A 63 -5.17 -18.25 11.43
CA LEU A 63 -5.10 -18.32 12.89
C LEU A 63 -4.87 -19.77 13.35
N VAL A 64 -5.63 -20.73 12.84
CA VAL A 64 -5.46 -22.16 13.16
C VAL A 64 -4.09 -22.66 12.73
N LEU A 65 -3.58 -22.22 11.58
CA LEU A 65 -2.25 -22.60 11.10
C LEU A 65 -1.15 -22.07 12.03
N ILE A 66 -1.23 -20.81 12.45
CA ILE A 66 -0.27 -20.21 13.39
C ILE A 66 -0.36 -20.90 14.76
N LEU A 67 -1.58 -21.17 15.26
CA LEU A 67 -1.79 -21.89 16.51
C LEU A 67 -1.23 -23.31 16.43
N GLY A 68 -1.53 -24.03 15.34
CA GLY A 68 -1.09 -25.40 15.11
C GLY A 68 0.43 -25.51 15.00
N LEU A 69 1.07 -24.56 14.32
CA LEU A 69 2.54 -24.52 14.21
C LEU A 69 3.19 -24.26 15.57
N ASN A 70 2.66 -23.30 16.34
CA ASN A 70 3.15 -23.04 17.70
C ASN A 70 2.91 -24.23 18.64
N ALA A 71 1.74 -24.86 18.57
CA ALA A 71 1.43 -26.06 19.33
C ALA A 71 2.36 -27.21 18.95
N PHE A 72 2.60 -27.42 17.65
CA PHE A 72 3.51 -28.45 17.16
C PHE A 72 4.94 -28.26 17.71
N ILE A 73 5.45 -27.03 17.68
CA ILE A 73 6.75 -26.68 18.27
C ILE A 73 6.78 -26.93 19.78
N LEU A 74 5.68 -26.67 20.49
CA LEU A 74 5.56 -26.98 21.92
C LEU A 74 5.54 -28.48 22.22
N LEU A 75 4.85 -29.28 21.39
CA LEU A 75 4.78 -30.73 21.54
C LEU A 75 6.14 -31.39 21.30
N GLU A 76 6.94 -30.85 20.38
CA GLU A 76 8.30 -31.34 20.11
C GLU A 76 9.29 -30.96 21.23
N LYS A 77 8.96 -29.95 22.05
CA LYS A 77 9.77 -29.45 23.17
C LYS A 77 9.34 -29.97 24.54
N VAL A 78 8.82 -31.19 24.65
CA VAL A 78 8.53 -31.81 25.96
C VAL A 78 9.70 -32.67 26.46
N PRO A 79 10.67 -32.11 27.22
CA PRO A 79 11.07 -32.68 28.48
C PRO A 79 10.14 -32.14 29.58
N GLU A 80 9.58 -33.03 30.38
CA GLU A 80 8.63 -32.69 31.43
C GLU A 80 9.15 -31.61 32.38
N SER A 81 8.58 -30.42 32.32
CA SER A 81 8.35 -29.52 33.46
C SER A 81 7.63 -28.27 32.99
N THR A 82 6.31 -28.23 33.08
CA THR A 82 5.59 -26.96 33.06
C THR A 82 4.53 -26.95 34.14
N THR A 83 4.99 -26.54 35.31
CA THR A 83 4.27 -25.70 36.27
C THR A 83 3.23 -24.85 35.56
N SER A 84 1.96 -25.04 35.94
CA SER A 84 0.86 -24.16 35.61
C SER A 84 1.12 -22.76 36.22
N GLY A 85 1.68 -21.84 35.42
CA GLY A 85 1.74 -20.41 35.74
C GLY A 85 0.61 -19.66 35.03
N PRO A 86 -0.07 -18.70 35.68
CA PRO A 86 -1.22 -18.02 35.09
C PRO A 86 -0.81 -17.16 33.90
N ILE A 87 -1.74 -17.06 32.93
CA ILE A 87 -1.64 -16.19 31.76
C ILE A 87 -1.61 -14.74 32.26
N SER A 88 -0.43 -14.12 32.27
CA SER A 88 -0.27 -12.69 32.56
C SER A 88 -0.57 -11.88 31.31
N PHE A 89 -1.68 -11.15 31.32
CA PHE A 89 -1.91 -10.04 30.39
C PHE A 89 -0.86 -8.95 30.68
N GLN A 90 0.02 -8.70 29.72
CA GLN A 90 1.16 -7.79 29.83
C GLN A 90 0.77 -6.32 29.64
N ASN A 91 -0.30 -5.87 30.30
CA ASN A 91 -0.69 -4.45 30.35
C ASN A 91 -0.28 -3.76 31.66
N GLY A 92 0.16 -4.52 32.68
CA GLY A 92 0.60 -3.97 33.97
C GLY A 92 2.11 -3.79 34.12
N GLN A 93 2.93 -4.55 33.38
CA GLN A 93 4.39 -4.55 33.54
C GLN A 93 5.06 -3.31 32.97
N LEU A 94 4.55 -2.77 31.85
CA LEU A 94 5.07 -1.52 31.27
C LEU A 94 4.82 -0.36 32.24
N ALA A 95 3.58 -0.19 32.72
CA ALA A 95 3.21 0.93 33.61
C ALA A 95 4.05 0.99 34.90
N GLU A 96 4.44 -0.16 35.45
CA GLU A 96 5.29 -0.23 36.64
C GLU A 96 6.76 0.12 36.33
N GLU A 97 7.28 -0.31 35.17
CA GLU A 97 8.59 0.11 34.66
C GLU A 97 8.65 1.63 34.39
N GLU A 98 7.61 2.22 33.77
CA GLU A 98 7.61 3.65 33.44
C GLU A 98 7.49 4.52 34.71
N ASN A 99 6.74 4.04 35.71
CA ASN A 99 6.63 4.70 37.01
C ASN A 99 7.95 4.62 37.79
N MET A 100 8.64 3.49 37.78
CA MET A 100 9.97 3.36 38.39
C MET A 100 11.02 4.23 37.70
N LEU A 101 11.00 4.29 36.38
CA LEU A 101 11.93 5.13 35.62
C LEU A 101 11.67 6.62 35.90
N THR A 102 10.40 7.04 35.97
CA THR A 102 10.04 8.43 36.28
C THR A 102 10.40 8.80 37.72
N ALA A 103 10.15 7.90 38.68
CA ALA A 103 10.52 8.10 40.08
C ALA A 103 12.04 8.15 40.30
N ALA A 104 12.83 7.41 39.51
CA ALA A 104 14.29 7.47 39.59
C ALA A 104 14.83 8.81 39.04
N ASN A 105 14.20 9.36 37.99
CA ASN A 105 14.64 10.62 37.36
C ASN A 105 14.10 11.88 38.07
N SER A 106 13.09 11.77 38.94
CA SER A 106 12.54 12.94 39.65
C SER A 106 13.42 13.47 40.78
N PHE A 107 14.41 12.70 41.25
CA PHE A 107 15.32 13.13 42.32
C PHE A 107 16.51 13.99 41.83
N ASP A 108 16.77 14.04 40.52
CA ASP A 108 17.95 14.73 39.96
C ASP A 108 17.67 16.21 39.60
N TYR A 109 16.42 16.67 39.73
CA TYR A 109 16.01 18.05 39.41
C TYR A 109 16.03 19.01 40.61
N GLU A 110 16.10 18.53 41.84
CA GLU A 110 16.16 19.38 43.05
C GLU A 110 17.59 19.74 43.48
N ASN A 111 18.63 19.20 42.84
CA ASN A 111 20.03 19.46 43.19
C ASN A 111 20.78 20.32 42.15
N LEU A 112 20.09 21.27 41.52
CA LEU A 112 20.72 22.38 40.81
C LEU A 112 20.78 23.61 41.74
N GLU A 113 21.67 23.56 42.73
CA GLU A 113 22.21 24.79 43.31
C GLU A 113 23.14 25.47 42.27
N PRO A 114 23.16 26.81 42.17
CA PRO A 114 23.89 27.54 41.13
C PRO A 114 25.41 27.38 41.18
#